data_AF-A0A3A8JZP4-F1
#
_entry.id   AF-A0A3A8JZP4-F1
#
_cell.length_a   1.000
_cell.length_b   1.000
_cell.length_c   1.000
_cell.angle_alpha   90.00
_cell.angle_beta   90.00
_cell.angle_gamma   90.00
#
_symmetry.space_group_name_H-M   'P 1'
#
loop_
_entity.id
_entity.type
_entity.pdbx_description
1 polymer ?
#
loop_
_entity_poly.entity_id
_entity_poly.type
_entity_poly.pdbx_seq_one_letter_code
_entity_poly.pdbx_strand_id
1 'polypeptide(L)'
;MRRSEEMDLSKRALRGRDLVVFSNDWDGDPLSKVHIMRILSRDNRVLWVNSIGNRAPKANAHDAQRIIKKLKTFTQGIREVEPNLHVLAPLAIPFYGSETVRQANRHLLRLQVLRAMKQLKFERPISWSFLPASAPVSGTLGEDFVVYHCVDEFSAFSDTNGKHIAELEERLLRRADMCITSAERLYENKKRMNPRTVLVRHGTDHAHFVKACDPETKIPEDIAKLPKPIIGFFGLVADWIDQDAIIACAKAHPEGSVVIVGKTTPDCDDSRLRAVPNIHMLGRKPYADLPGYNKAFDVALNPFVINELTLNSNPLKVREYLASGLPVVSSDLPEVRKVGLCRIATTPEDYVKQVNAALADNPGPNRERAEKIFHESWEARVTEIRQHVGEAMLAAGKKL
;
A
#
# COMPACT_ATOMS: atom_id res chain seq x y z
N MET A 1 6.81 -1.32 35.16
CA MET A 1 7.69 -0.20 34.74
C MET A 1 7.89 -0.18 33.23
N ARG A 2 8.56 -1.18 32.62
CA ARG A 2 8.87 -1.22 31.17
C ARG A 2 7.66 -1.03 30.24
N ARG A 3 6.54 -1.74 30.48
CA ARG A 3 5.29 -1.58 29.70
C ARG A 3 4.61 -0.21 29.87
N SER A 4 4.86 0.47 30.98
CA SER A 4 4.36 1.84 31.22
C SER A 4 5.22 2.87 30.50
N GLU A 5 6.54 2.65 30.42
CA GLU A 5 7.49 3.48 29.68
C GLU A 5 7.30 3.32 28.17
N GLU A 6 7.09 2.10 27.67
CA GLU A 6 6.75 1.83 26.26
C GLU A 6 5.44 2.50 25.84
N MET A 7 4.42 2.43 26.70
CA MET A 7 3.14 3.11 26.48
C MET A 7 3.25 4.64 26.57
N ASP A 8 4.22 5.17 27.34
CA ASP A 8 4.54 6.60 27.37
C ASP A 8 5.26 7.05 26.09
N LEU A 9 6.20 6.25 25.60
CA LEU A 9 6.98 6.56 24.41
C LEU A 9 6.12 6.62 23.15
N SER A 10 5.24 5.63 22.91
CA SER A 10 4.33 5.65 21.77
C SER A 10 3.35 6.84 21.80
N LYS A 11 3.05 7.39 22.98
CA LYS A 11 2.25 8.61 23.13
C LYS A 11 3.02 9.88 22.85
N ARG A 12 4.35 9.90 23.04
CA ARG A 12 5.18 11.12 22.92
C ARG A 12 5.94 11.21 21.60
N ALA A 13 6.45 10.08 21.11
CA ALA A 13 7.28 10.01 19.91
C ALA A 13 6.53 10.54 18.68
N LEU A 14 7.28 11.25 17.83
CA LEU A 14 6.83 11.92 16.62
C LEU A 14 5.90 13.12 16.83
N ARG A 15 5.29 13.36 18.00
CA ARG A 15 4.29 14.43 18.18
C ARG A 15 4.86 15.83 17.94
N GLY A 16 4.14 16.66 17.20
CA GLY A 16 4.54 18.02 16.88
C GLY A 16 5.75 18.11 15.95
N ARG A 17 6.11 17.00 15.29
CA ARG A 17 7.24 16.97 14.35
C ARG A 17 6.78 17.37 12.95
N ASP A 18 7.75 17.82 12.17
CA ASP A 18 7.60 18.05 10.74
C ASP A 18 8.09 16.81 9.98
N LEU A 19 7.23 16.24 9.14
CA LEU A 19 7.52 15.03 8.36
C LEU A 19 7.60 15.40 6.88
N VAL A 20 8.73 15.17 6.24
CA VAL A 20 8.87 15.27 4.78
C VAL A 20 8.81 13.85 4.20
N VAL A 21 7.69 13.52 3.55
CA VAL A 21 7.35 12.16 3.16
C VAL A 21 7.51 11.98 1.65
N PHE A 22 8.38 11.09 1.21
CA PHE A 22 8.55 10.76 -0.21
C PHE A 22 7.77 9.50 -0.57
N SER A 23 6.79 9.62 -1.46
CA SER A 23 5.87 8.52 -1.77
C SER A 23 5.26 8.64 -3.18
N ASN A 24 4.33 7.76 -3.52
CA ASN A 24 3.57 7.81 -4.77
C ASN A 24 2.65 9.04 -4.82
N ASP A 25 1.96 9.23 -5.93
CA ASP A 25 1.04 10.35 -6.10
C ASP A 25 -0.10 10.26 -5.06
N TRP A 26 -0.33 11.34 -4.31
CA TRP A 26 -1.36 11.41 -3.27
C TRP A 26 -2.78 11.12 -3.78
N ASP A 27 -3.12 11.63 -4.97
CA ASP A 27 -4.45 11.48 -5.59
C ASP A 27 -4.69 10.07 -6.19
N GLY A 28 -3.82 9.10 -5.90
CA GLY A 28 -3.99 7.69 -6.26
C GLY A 28 -4.92 6.93 -5.31
N ASP A 29 -4.98 5.61 -5.48
CA ASP A 29 -5.70 4.74 -4.53
C ASP A 29 -4.99 4.80 -3.15
N PRO A 30 -5.75 4.85 -2.04
CA PRO A 30 -5.15 4.94 -0.71
C PRO A 30 -4.42 3.64 -0.37
N LEU A 31 -3.09 3.73 -0.30
CA LEU A 31 -2.22 2.63 0.12
C LEU A 31 -1.83 2.79 1.60
N SER A 32 -1.10 1.81 2.15
CA SER A 32 -0.62 1.79 3.54
C SER A 32 -0.09 3.14 4.05
N LYS A 33 0.82 3.74 3.29
CA LYS A 33 1.42 5.05 3.53
C LYS A 33 0.44 6.22 3.62
N VAL A 34 -0.67 6.19 2.88
CA VAL A 34 -1.71 7.23 2.97
C VAL A 34 -2.40 7.13 4.33
N HIS A 35 -2.82 5.93 4.75
CA HIS A 35 -3.45 5.73 6.06
C HIS A 35 -2.51 6.09 7.22
N ILE A 36 -1.25 5.64 7.16
CA ILE A 36 -0.23 5.98 8.16
C ILE A 36 -0.08 7.50 8.29
N MET A 37 0.09 8.21 7.16
CA MET A 37 0.35 9.65 7.18
C MET A 37 -0.88 10.49 7.55
N ARG A 38 -2.10 10.03 7.23
CA ARG A 38 -3.35 10.64 7.73
C ARG A 38 -3.47 10.57 9.25
N ILE A 39 -3.11 9.43 9.84
CA ILE A 39 -3.15 9.28 11.30
C ILE A 39 -2.05 10.12 11.95
N LEU A 40 -0.84 10.12 11.37
CA LEU A 40 0.27 10.94 11.86
C LEU A 40 -0.01 12.45 11.68
N SER A 41 -0.76 12.90 10.68
CA SER A 41 -1.04 14.35 10.51
C SER A 41 -2.01 14.92 11.56
N ARG A 42 -2.67 14.05 12.36
CA ARG A 42 -3.55 14.49 13.46
C ARG A 42 -2.79 15.27 14.54
N ASP A 43 -1.48 15.02 14.69
CA ASP A 43 -0.63 15.69 15.68
C ASP A 43 0.74 16.14 15.13
N ASN A 44 0.95 16.02 13.81
CA ASN A 44 2.18 16.39 13.11
C ASN A 44 1.89 17.17 11.84
N ARG A 45 2.88 17.91 11.36
CA ARG A 45 2.80 18.56 10.04
C ARG A 45 3.48 17.67 9.02
N VAL A 46 2.78 17.35 7.94
CA VAL A 46 3.24 16.46 6.88
C VAL A 46 3.37 17.23 5.58
N LEU A 47 4.55 17.15 4.96
CA LEU A 47 4.78 17.53 3.58
C LEU A 47 4.98 16.24 2.76
N TRP A 48 3.94 15.81 2.07
CA TRP A 48 3.97 14.72 1.11
C TRP A 48 4.55 15.17 -0.23
N VAL A 49 5.58 14.49 -0.68
CA VAL A 49 6.27 14.75 -1.94
C VAL A 49 5.92 13.61 -2.90
N ASN A 50 5.13 13.92 -3.92
CA ASN A 50 4.76 12.96 -4.96
C ASN A 50 5.98 12.47 -5.73
N SER A 51 5.94 11.23 -6.21
CA SER A 51 7.03 10.59 -6.90
C SER A 51 7.34 11.27 -8.24
N ILE A 52 8.61 11.59 -8.44
CA ILE A 52 9.19 11.91 -9.74
C ILE A 52 9.39 10.61 -10.54
N GLY A 53 8.30 9.96 -10.96
CA GLY A 53 8.31 8.61 -11.56
C GLY A 53 9.55 8.30 -12.43
N ASN A 54 10.21 7.19 -12.11
CA ASN A 54 11.52 6.80 -12.68
C ASN A 54 11.44 6.16 -14.08
N ARG A 55 10.25 6.11 -14.68
CA ARG A 55 10.06 5.52 -16.00
C ARG A 55 10.21 6.60 -17.06
N ALA A 56 11.01 6.32 -18.09
CA ALA A 56 10.99 7.14 -19.30
C ALA A 56 9.58 7.11 -19.92
N PRO A 57 9.00 8.26 -20.27
CA PRO A 57 7.71 8.29 -20.96
C PRO A 57 7.85 7.58 -22.32
N LYS A 58 6.90 6.71 -22.65
CA LYS A 58 6.75 6.15 -23.99
C LYS A 58 5.92 7.12 -24.84
N ALA A 59 6.13 7.13 -26.15
CA ALA A 59 5.35 7.97 -27.07
C ALA A 59 3.92 7.44 -27.26
N ASN A 60 3.10 7.50 -26.22
CA ASN A 60 1.70 7.10 -26.25
C ASN A 60 0.79 8.13 -25.55
N ALA A 61 -0.52 8.06 -25.85
CA ALA A 61 -1.51 9.01 -25.34
C ALA A 61 -1.60 9.03 -23.80
N HIS A 62 -1.37 7.88 -23.15
CA HIS A 62 -1.40 7.74 -21.70
C HIS A 62 -0.27 8.53 -21.01
N ASP A 63 0.95 8.44 -21.53
CA ASP A 63 2.10 9.15 -20.96
C ASP A 63 2.04 10.66 -21.25
N ALA A 64 1.48 11.07 -22.40
CA ALA A 64 1.20 12.48 -22.70
C ALA A 64 0.17 13.09 -21.73
N GLN A 65 -0.94 12.38 -21.47
CA GLN A 65 -1.93 12.79 -20.46
C GLN A 65 -1.33 12.87 -19.06
N ARG A 66 -0.44 11.94 -18.70
CA ARG A 66 0.27 11.95 -17.42
C ARG A 66 1.17 13.17 -17.26
N ILE A 67 1.89 13.56 -18.32
CA ILE A 67 2.75 14.76 -18.33
C ILE A 67 1.88 16.03 -18.18
N ILE A 68 0.81 16.16 -18.96
CA ILE A 68 -0.12 17.31 -18.86
C ILE A 68 -0.72 17.41 -17.46
N LYS A 69 -1.17 16.29 -16.89
CA LYS A 69 -1.69 16.24 -15.51
C LYS A 69 -0.62 16.70 -14.52
N LYS A 70 0.62 16.20 -14.62
CA LYS A 70 1.72 16.60 -13.74
C LYS A 70 2.03 18.10 -13.84
N LEU A 71 2.07 18.66 -15.05
CA LEU A 71 2.27 20.09 -15.25
C LEU A 71 1.14 20.91 -14.62
N LYS A 72 -0.11 20.51 -14.82
CA LYS A 72 -1.28 21.17 -14.20
C LYS A 72 -1.28 21.06 -12.68
N THR A 73 -0.85 19.94 -12.11
CA THR A 73 -0.75 19.80 -10.65
C THR A 73 0.40 20.62 -10.10
N PHE A 74 1.53 20.70 -10.80
CA PHE A 74 2.65 21.54 -10.37
C PHE A 74 2.29 23.02 -10.29
N THR A 75 1.50 23.55 -11.22
CA THR A 75 1.09 24.97 -11.19
C THR A 75 0.21 25.32 -9.99
N GLN A 76 -0.34 24.33 -9.28
CA GLN A 76 -1.10 24.53 -8.05
C GLN A 76 -0.21 24.78 -6.82
N GLY A 77 1.11 24.57 -6.94
CA GLY A 77 2.04 24.72 -5.82
C GLY A 77 1.81 23.68 -4.72
N ILE A 78 2.00 24.07 -3.47
CA ILE A 78 1.73 23.23 -2.29
C ILE A 78 0.23 23.28 -2.02
N ARG A 79 -0.41 22.12 -1.90
CA ARG A 79 -1.84 22.02 -1.59
C ARG A 79 -2.04 21.34 -0.24
N GLU A 80 -2.72 22.01 0.68
CA GLU A 80 -3.25 21.34 1.87
C GLU A 80 -4.46 20.49 1.45
N VAL A 81 -4.37 19.18 1.66
CA VAL A 81 -5.40 18.22 1.25
C VAL A 81 -6.22 17.72 2.41
N GLU A 82 -5.63 17.74 3.61
CA GLU A 82 -6.24 17.46 4.91
C GLU A 82 -5.52 18.32 5.96
N PRO A 83 -6.12 18.58 7.14
CA PRO A 83 -5.47 19.38 8.17
C PRO A 83 -4.05 18.90 8.48
N ASN A 84 -3.09 19.82 8.42
CA ASN A 84 -1.66 19.59 8.61
C ASN A 84 -0.98 18.71 7.56
N LEU A 85 -1.68 18.27 6.50
CA LEU A 85 -1.12 17.43 5.45
C LEU A 85 -1.11 18.16 4.11
N HIS A 86 0.09 18.46 3.66
CA HIS A 86 0.39 19.24 2.47
C HIS A 86 1.00 18.35 1.40
N VAL A 87 0.61 18.55 0.14
CA VAL A 87 1.11 17.79 -1.01
C VAL A 87 1.89 18.71 -1.93
N LEU A 88 3.11 18.29 -2.28
CA LEU A 88 3.96 18.86 -3.31
C LEU A 88 4.04 17.89 -4.49
N ALA A 89 3.71 18.37 -5.69
CA ALA A 89 3.90 17.64 -6.93
C ALA A 89 5.14 18.16 -7.68
N PRO A 90 6.34 17.60 -7.44
CA PRO A 90 7.57 18.13 -8.04
C PRO A 90 7.64 17.92 -9.55
N LEU A 91 8.25 18.87 -10.25
CA LEU A 91 8.68 18.70 -11.64
C LEU A 91 9.97 17.86 -11.70
N ALA A 92 10.06 17.05 -12.75
CA ALA A 92 11.26 16.33 -13.14
C ALA A 92 11.45 16.40 -14.66
N ILE A 93 12.70 16.44 -15.08
CA ILE A 93 13.13 16.33 -16.47
C ILE A 93 12.91 14.87 -16.91
N PRO A 94 12.15 14.61 -17.98
CA PRO A 94 11.70 13.26 -18.36
C PRO A 94 12.80 12.30 -18.88
N PHE A 95 14.06 12.75 -18.98
CA PHE A 95 15.15 12.04 -19.64
C PHE A 95 16.11 11.36 -18.64
N TYR A 96 15.76 10.16 -18.16
CA TYR A 96 16.50 9.50 -17.07
C TYR A 96 17.75 8.70 -17.50
N GLY A 97 18.04 8.63 -18.80
CA GLY A 97 19.15 7.83 -19.35
C GLY A 97 20.56 8.36 -19.02
N SER A 98 20.71 9.68 -18.83
CA SER A 98 22.01 10.31 -18.57
C SER A 98 22.24 10.58 -17.08
N GLU A 99 23.45 10.32 -16.59
CA GLU A 99 23.85 10.63 -15.20
C GLU A 99 23.74 12.12 -14.90
N THR A 100 24.09 12.98 -15.86
CA THR A 100 23.96 14.44 -15.72
C THR A 100 22.51 14.86 -15.51
N VAL A 101 21.56 14.24 -16.23
CA VAL A 101 20.13 14.55 -16.07
C VAL A 101 19.60 14.02 -14.75
N ARG A 102 20.07 12.85 -14.29
CA ARG A 102 19.75 12.35 -12.94
C ARG A 102 20.25 13.30 -11.85
N GLN A 103 21.46 13.84 -11.99
CA GLN A 103 22.00 14.84 -11.06
C GLN A 103 21.22 16.16 -11.09
N ALA A 104 20.85 16.64 -12.27
CA ALA A 104 20.00 17.82 -12.42
C ALA A 104 18.62 17.62 -11.77
N ASN A 105 17.97 16.46 -12.00
CA ASN A 105 16.70 16.10 -11.37
C ASN A 105 16.80 16.02 -9.85
N ARG A 106 17.89 15.45 -9.33
CA ARG A 106 18.18 15.44 -7.88
C ARG A 106 18.23 16.86 -7.33
N HIS A 107 19.01 17.74 -7.97
CA HIS A 107 19.16 19.11 -7.51
C HIS A 107 17.83 19.88 -7.57
N LEU A 108 17.10 19.73 -8.68
CA LEU A 108 15.79 20.34 -8.89
C LEU A 108 14.75 19.86 -7.86
N LEU A 109 14.68 18.56 -7.58
CA LEU A 109 13.79 18.01 -6.56
C LEU A 109 14.15 18.57 -5.18
N ARG A 110 15.43 18.56 -4.81
CA ARG A 110 15.90 19.12 -3.54
C ARG A 110 15.52 20.59 -3.38
N LEU A 111 15.72 21.41 -4.41
CA LEU A 111 15.35 22.84 -4.37
C LEU A 111 13.84 23.04 -4.20
N GLN A 112 13.02 22.26 -4.91
CA GLN A 112 11.56 22.34 -4.77
C GLN A 112 11.10 21.97 -3.36
N VAL A 113 11.66 20.90 -2.78
CA VAL A 113 11.35 20.47 -1.41
C VAL A 113 11.81 21.51 -0.38
N LEU A 114 13.02 22.07 -0.52
CA LEU A 114 13.51 23.11 0.40
C LEU A 114 12.68 24.40 0.33
N ARG A 115 12.22 24.79 -0.87
CA ARG A 115 11.29 25.93 -1.02
C ARG A 115 9.97 25.65 -0.32
N ALA A 116 9.44 24.43 -0.46
CA ALA A 116 8.21 24.03 0.21
C ALA A 116 8.36 24.02 1.73
N MET A 117 9.46 23.47 2.24
CA MET A 117 9.81 23.52 3.66
C MET A 117 9.89 24.96 4.18
N LYS A 118 10.52 25.87 3.42
CA LYS A 118 10.59 27.29 3.79
C LYS A 118 9.21 27.94 3.86
N GLN A 119 8.34 27.65 2.89
CA GLN A 119 6.96 28.17 2.87
C GLN A 119 6.14 27.66 4.07
N LEU A 120 6.31 26.40 4.44
CA LEU A 120 5.62 25.77 5.58
C LEU A 120 6.31 26.01 6.93
N LYS A 121 7.47 26.70 6.95
CA LYS A 121 8.31 26.89 8.13
C LYS A 121 8.67 25.56 8.80
N PHE A 122 9.08 24.60 7.98
CA PHE A 122 9.60 23.31 8.46
C PHE A 122 11.08 23.47 8.80
N GLU A 123 11.43 23.13 10.04
CA GLU A 123 12.81 23.16 10.52
C GLU A 123 13.19 21.78 11.05
N ARG A 124 14.35 21.28 10.60
CA ARG A 124 14.91 19.99 11.04
C ARG A 124 13.89 18.83 10.97
N PRO A 125 13.27 18.59 9.79
CA PRO A 125 12.20 17.60 9.68
C PRO A 125 12.72 16.18 9.89
N ILE A 126 11.80 15.24 10.03
CA ILE A 126 12.06 13.81 9.82
C ILE A 126 11.80 13.53 8.34
N SER A 127 12.82 13.06 7.61
CA SER A 127 12.65 12.58 6.24
C SER A 127 12.13 11.15 6.26
N TRP A 128 10.99 10.91 5.64
CA TRP A 128 10.35 9.60 5.60
C TRP A 128 10.20 9.12 4.17
N SER A 129 10.90 8.06 3.80
CA SER A 129 10.96 7.58 2.42
C SER A 129 10.22 6.27 2.28
N PHE A 130 9.23 6.20 1.39
CA PHE A 130 8.57 4.96 0.98
C PHE A 130 9.07 4.43 -0.36
N LEU A 131 9.97 5.15 -1.03
CA LEU A 131 10.44 4.83 -2.38
C LEU A 131 11.96 4.99 -2.47
N PRO A 132 12.69 4.02 -3.05
CA PRO A 132 14.14 4.16 -3.30
C PRO A 132 14.50 5.43 -4.10
N ALA A 133 13.58 5.91 -4.94
CA ALA A 133 13.75 7.11 -5.75
C ALA A 133 14.08 8.39 -4.95
N SER A 134 13.81 8.44 -3.64
CA SER A 134 14.15 9.58 -2.79
C SER A 134 15.59 9.57 -2.27
N ALA A 135 16.34 8.47 -2.44
CA ALA A 135 17.74 8.33 -1.99
C ALA A 135 18.65 9.53 -2.32
N PRO A 136 18.52 10.19 -3.50
CA PRO A 136 19.33 11.36 -3.82
C PRO A 136 19.06 12.58 -2.94
N VAL A 137 17.85 12.71 -2.38
CA VAL A 137 17.39 13.89 -1.63
C VAL A 137 17.34 13.65 -0.12
N SER A 138 16.95 12.46 0.32
CA SER A 138 16.96 12.09 1.74
C SER A 138 18.34 12.30 2.36
N GLY A 139 18.37 12.88 3.56
CA GLY A 139 19.52 13.33 4.35
C GLY A 139 20.17 14.65 3.88
N THR A 140 19.63 15.32 2.86
CA THR A 140 20.20 16.58 2.32
C THR A 140 19.37 17.82 2.62
N LEU A 141 18.29 17.68 3.39
CA LEU A 141 17.34 18.75 3.69
C LEU A 141 17.57 19.40 5.08
N GLY A 142 18.64 19.01 5.78
CA GLY A 142 18.90 19.44 7.16
C GLY A 142 18.01 18.70 8.16
N GLU A 143 17.70 17.43 7.89
CA GLU A 143 16.81 16.59 8.67
C GLU A 143 17.42 16.20 10.03
N ASP A 144 16.56 16.00 11.03
CA ASP A 144 16.99 15.46 12.33
C ASP A 144 17.17 13.95 12.31
N PHE A 145 16.35 13.27 11.50
CA PHE A 145 16.23 11.83 11.45
C PHE A 145 15.71 11.37 10.08
N VAL A 146 16.18 10.22 9.61
CA VAL A 146 15.83 9.63 8.31
C VAL A 146 15.25 8.25 8.50
N VAL A 147 13.99 8.07 8.08
CA VAL A 147 13.29 6.78 8.07
C VAL A 147 13.16 6.29 6.64
N TYR A 148 13.63 5.07 6.39
CA TYR A 148 13.24 4.33 5.18
C TYR A 148 12.13 3.33 5.54
N HIS A 149 10.98 3.39 4.90
CA HIS A 149 9.86 2.48 5.11
C HIS A 149 9.65 1.66 3.83
N CYS A 150 10.31 0.50 3.78
CA CYS A 150 10.29 -0.46 2.67
C CYS A 150 9.02 -1.32 2.76
N VAL A 151 8.06 -1.07 1.86
CA VAL A 151 6.75 -1.74 1.88
C VAL A 151 6.64 -2.90 0.88
N ASP A 152 7.53 -2.96 -0.11
CA ASP A 152 7.57 -3.97 -1.17
C ASP A 152 9.01 -4.20 -1.62
N GLU A 153 9.26 -5.31 -2.32
CA GLU A 153 10.53 -5.55 -3.02
C GLU A 153 10.55 -4.77 -4.34
N PHE A 154 10.91 -3.48 -4.26
CA PHE A 154 10.81 -2.55 -5.39
C PHE A 154 11.62 -2.98 -6.62
N SER A 155 12.69 -3.75 -6.43
CA SER A 155 13.54 -4.25 -7.52
C SER A 155 12.90 -5.36 -8.34
N ALA A 156 11.84 -6.01 -7.81
CA ALA A 156 11.14 -7.13 -8.44
C ALA A 156 9.92 -6.72 -9.28
N PHE A 157 9.59 -5.42 -9.37
CA PHE A 157 8.51 -4.95 -10.26
C PHE A 157 8.95 -4.97 -11.73
N SER A 158 8.11 -5.57 -12.57
CA SER A 158 8.35 -5.78 -14.01
C SER A 158 8.47 -4.48 -14.82
N ASP A 159 7.92 -3.36 -14.34
CA ASP A 159 7.97 -2.05 -15.01
C ASP A 159 9.14 -1.16 -14.59
N THR A 160 10.08 -1.68 -13.79
CA THR A 160 11.23 -0.93 -13.26
C THR A 160 12.58 -1.45 -13.76
N ASN A 161 13.61 -0.58 -13.73
CA ASN A 161 14.99 -1.04 -13.86
C ASN A 161 15.47 -1.55 -12.49
N GLY A 162 15.28 -2.84 -12.24
CA GLY A 162 15.54 -3.47 -10.94
C GLY A 162 16.95 -3.20 -10.39
N LYS A 163 17.98 -3.23 -11.24
CA LYS A 163 19.37 -2.91 -10.82
C LYS A 163 19.50 -1.48 -10.29
N HIS A 164 18.97 -0.52 -11.04
CA HIS A 164 19.03 0.88 -10.62
C HIS A 164 18.22 1.14 -9.34
N ILE A 165 17.06 0.50 -9.21
CA ILE A 165 16.24 0.58 -7.99
C ILE A 165 16.99 -0.02 -6.79
N ALA A 166 17.66 -1.16 -6.95
CA ALA A 166 18.47 -1.78 -5.91
C ALA A 166 19.64 -0.88 -5.47
N GLU A 167 20.34 -0.25 -6.40
CA GLU A 167 21.41 0.72 -6.11
C GLU A 167 20.90 1.93 -5.32
N LEU A 168 19.73 2.45 -5.68
CA LEU A 168 19.09 3.54 -4.95
C LEU A 168 18.64 3.11 -3.55
N GLU A 169 18.09 1.90 -3.43
CA GLU A 169 17.65 1.36 -2.16
C GLU A 169 18.83 1.14 -1.22
N GLU A 170 19.95 0.57 -1.70
CA GLU A 170 21.16 0.40 -0.90
C GLU A 170 21.65 1.73 -0.35
N ARG A 171 21.71 2.77 -1.19
CA ARG A 171 22.10 4.12 -0.77
C ARG A 171 21.17 4.68 0.30
N LEU A 172 19.87 4.44 0.17
CA LEU A 172 18.88 4.89 1.14
C LEU A 172 18.99 4.13 2.46
N LEU A 173 19.16 2.81 2.42
CA LEU A 173 19.37 1.95 3.59
C LEU A 173 20.61 2.36 4.38
N ARG A 174 21.73 2.64 3.71
CA ARG A 174 22.97 3.10 4.37
C ARG A 174 22.83 4.47 5.01
N ARG A 175 21.92 5.31 4.50
CA ARG A 175 21.72 6.69 4.96
C ARG A 175 20.64 6.82 6.03
N ALA A 176 19.67 5.91 6.04
CA ALA A 176 18.57 5.96 6.98
C ALA A 176 19.06 5.66 8.40
N ASP A 177 18.59 6.44 9.37
CA ASP A 177 18.82 6.17 10.79
C ASP A 177 18.03 4.94 11.27
N MET A 178 16.96 4.59 10.57
CA MET A 178 16.12 3.42 10.80
C MET A 178 15.45 2.94 9.50
N CYS A 179 15.25 1.63 9.39
CA CYS A 179 14.42 1.03 8.36
C CYS A 179 13.18 0.36 8.98
N ILE A 180 12.01 0.55 8.36
CA ILE A 180 10.76 -0.13 8.70
C ILE A 180 10.39 -1.00 7.50
N THR A 181 10.08 -2.26 7.74
CA THR A 181 9.70 -3.23 6.69
C THR A 181 8.30 -3.76 6.93
N SER A 182 7.57 -4.08 5.86
CA SER A 182 6.18 -4.58 5.92
C SER A 182 6.06 -6.10 6.00
N ALA A 183 7.11 -6.84 5.67
CA ALA A 183 7.11 -8.29 5.56
C ALA A 183 8.40 -8.92 6.11
N GLU A 184 8.30 -10.14 6.61
CA GLU A 184 9.41 -10.87 7.24
C GLU A 184 10.62 -11.00 6.31
N ARG A 185 10.40 -11.33 5.02
CA ARG A 185 11.49 -11.46 4.06
C ARG A 185 12.21 -10.14 3.78
N LEU A 186 11.46 -9.04 3.75
CA LEU A 186 12.05 -7.70 3.64
C LEU A 186 12.89 -7.40 4.89
N TYR A 187 12.37 -7.66 6.09
CA TYR A 187 13.11 -7.52 7.34
C TYR A 187 14.44 -8.29 7.31
N GLU A 188 14.39 -9.58 6.99
CA GLU A 188 15.57 -10.46 6.93
C GLU A 188 16.63 -10.02 5.91
N ASN A 189 16.19 -9.41 4.80
CA ASN A 189 17.08 -8.87 3.78
C ASN A 189 17.66 -7.52 4.22
N LYS A 190 16.80 -6.55 4.53
CA LYS A 190 17.21 -5.14 4.74
C LYS A 190 18.01 -4.97 6.03
N LYS A 191 17.80 -5.81 7.06
CA LYS A 191 18.58 -5.77 8.32
C LYS A 191 20.07 -6.04 8.13
N ARG A 192 20.45 -6.71 7.03
CA ARG A 192 21.86 -6.98 6.67
C ARG A 192 22.61 -5.71 6.29
N MET A 193 21.89 -4.71 5.78
CA MET A 193 22.46 -3.42 5.37
C MET A 193 22.22 -2.32 6.41
N ASN A 194 21.05 -2.33 7.06
CA ASN A 194 20.72 -1.40 8.12
C ASN A 194 20.37 -2.18 9.41
N PRO A 195 21.28 -2.28 10.40
CA PRO A 195 21.02 -3.02 11.64
C PRO A 195 19.86 -2.50 12.48
N ARG A 196 19.42 -1.25 12.26
CA ARG A 196 18.24 -0.64 12.89
C ARG A 196 16.99 -0.85 12.02
N THR A 197 16.85 -2.04 11.45
CA THR A 197 15.63 -2.43 10.73
C THR A 197 14.63 -3.04 11.70
N VAL A 198 13.36 -2.67 11.58
CA VAL A 198 12.24 -3.28 12.31
C VAL A 198 11.15 -3.75 11.36
N LEU A 199 10.29 -4.63 11.85
CA LEU A 199 9.15 -5.17 11.13
C LEU A 199 7.86 -4.54 11.67
N VAL A 200 7.18 -3.78 10.82
CA VAL A 200 5.81 -3.32 11.09
C VAL A 200 4.94 -3.74 9.91
N ARG A 201 4.15 -4.79 10.13
CA ARG A 201 3.21 -5.31 9.13
C ARG A 201 2.17 -4.27 8.75
N HIS A 202 1.56 -4.44 7.58
CA HIS A 202 0.44 -3.59 7.20
C HIS A 202 -0.75 -3.76 8.14
N GLY A 203 -1.60 -2.74 8.14
CA GLY A 203 -2.87 -2.77 8.84
C GLY A 203 -4.06 -2.66 7.89
N THR A 204 -5.21 -2.33 8.46
CA THR A 204 -6.46 -2.12 7.73
C THR A 204 -7.27 -0.96 8.31
N ASP A 205 -8.07 -0.31 7.49
CA ASP A 205 -9.04 0.68 7.94
C ASP A 205 -10.28 -0.06 8.46
N HIS A 206 -10.16 -0.60 9.68
CA HIS A 206 -11.19 -1.46 10.25
C HIS A 206 -12.54 -0.75 10.36
N ALA A 207 -12.54 0.50 10.81
CA ALA A 207 -13.76 1.32 10.93
C ALA A 207 -14.45 1.54 9.57
N HIS A 208 -13.70 1.57 8.47
CA HIS A 208 -14.26 1.62 7.13
C HIS A 208 -14.83 0.27 6.68
N PHE A 209 -14.05 -0.81 6.78
CA PHE A 209 -14.42 -2.10 6.20
C PHE A 209 -15.47 -2.87 7.02
N VAL A 210 -15.49 -2.71 8.34
CA VAL A 210 -16.48 -3.36 9.22
C VAL A 210 -17.91 -2.96 8.89
N LYS A 211 -18.11 -1.83 8.17
CA LYS A 211 -19.40 -1.40 7.64
C LYS A 211 -20.04 -2.46 6.73
N ALA A 212 -19.28 -3.37 6.12
CA ALA A 212 -19.85 -4.48 5.36
C ALA A 212 -20.76 -5.38 6.21
N CYS A 213 -20.53 -5.43 7.53
CA CYS A 213 -21.36 -6.16 8.50
C CYS A 213 -22.61 -5.37 8.94
N ASP A 214 -22.74 -4.09 8.59
CA ASP A 214 -23.83 -3.24 9.05
C ASP A 214 -25.06 -3.41 8.14
N PRO A 215 -26.28 -3.58 8.71
CA PRO A 215 -27.51 -3.70 7.93
C PRO A 215 -27.77 -2.51 7.00
N GLU A 216 -27.40 -1.30 7.42
CA GLU A 216 -27.62 -0.04 6.68
C GLU A 216 -26.68 0.16 5.49
N THR A 217 -25.56 -0.57 5.41
CA THR A 217 -24.64 -0.46 4.28
C THR A 217 -25.33 -0.95 3.02
N LYS A 218 -25.47 -0.07 2.03
CA LYS A 218 -26.14 -0.41 0.76
C LYS A 218 -25.22 -1.24 -0.11
N ILE A 219 -25.79 -2.30 -0.70
CA ILE A 219 -25.13 -3.06 -1.76
C ILE A 219 -25.29 -2.28 -3.08
N PRO A 220 -24.21 -1.99 -3.81
CA PRO A 220 -24.28 -1.29 -5.11
C PRO A 220 -25.12 -2.05 -6.15
N GLU A 221 -25.82 -1.31 -7.02
CA GLU A 221 -26.81 -1.89 -7.94
C GLU A 221 -26.21 -2.84 -8.99
N ASP A 222 -24.97 -2.58 -9.41
CA ASP A 222 -24.26 -3.36 -10.43
C ASP A 222 -23.74 -4.71 -9.93
N ILE A 223 -23.76 -4.95 -8.62
CA ILE A 223 -23.48 -6.25 -7.99
C ILE A 223 -24.73 -6.86 -7.33
N ALA A 224 -25.71 -6.06 -6.91
CA ALA A 224 -26.89 -6.51 -6.17
C ALA A 224 -27.75 -7.56 -6.92
N LYS A 225 -27.73 -7.54 -8.25
CA LYS A 225 -28.57 -8.40 -9.12
C LYS A 225 -27.84 -9.66 -9.60
N LEU A 226 -26.56 -9.82 -9.25
CA LEU A 226 -25.77 -10.95 -9.74
C LEU A 226 -26.17 -12.26 -9.03
N PRO A 227 -26.20 -13.40 -9.75
CA PRO A 227 -26.49 -14.70 -9.16
C PRO A 227 -25.53 -15.06 -8.02
N LYS A 228 -26.10 -15.60 -6.93
CA LYS A 228 -25.33 -16.12 -5.80
C LYS A 228 -24.90 -17.58 -6.03
N PRO A 229 -23.78 -18.03 -5.43
CA PRO A 229 -22.88 -17.26 -4.56
C PRO A 229 -22.01 -16.26 -5.33
N ILE A 230 -21.61 -15.18 -4.66
CA ILE A 230 -20.68 -14.17 -5.20
C ILE A 230 -19.28 -14.41 -4.63
N ILE A 231 -18.35 -14.80 -5.48
CA ILE A 231 -16.94 -14.96 -5.16
C ILE A 231 -16.20 -13.71 -5.64
N GLY A 232 -15.71 -12.92 -4.70
CA GLY A 232 -15.24 -11.57 -4.96
C GLY A 232 -13.74 -11.40 -4.91
N PHE A 233 -13.21 -10.58 -5.81
CA PHE A 233 -11.87 -10.00 -5.72
C PHE A 233 -11.99 -8.50 -6.01
N PHE A 234 -11.44 -7.65 -5.15
CA PHE A 234 -11.20 -6.26 -5.51
C PHE A 234 -9.71 -5.94 -5.54
N GLY A 235 -9.29 -5.12 -6.51
CA GLY A 235 -7.90 -4.77 -6.70
C GLY A 235 -7.48 -4.62 -8.15
N LEU A 236 -6.22 -4.27 -8.32
CA LEU A 236 -5.57 -4.22 -9.62
C LEU A 236 -5.35 -5.64 -10.15
N VAL A 237 -5.85 -5.94 -11.35
CA VAL A 237 -5.52 -7.16 -12.10
C VAL A 237 -4.23 -6.90 -12.87
N ALA A 238 -3.20 -7.68 -12.58
CA ALA A 238 -1.85 -7.56 -13.13
C ALA A 238 -1.19 -8.95 -13.24
N ASP A 239 0.08 -9.00 -13.64
CA ASP A 239 0.87 -10.22 -13.79
C ASP A 239 1.03 -11.05 -12.49
N TRP A 240 0.87 -10.43 -11.32
CA TRP A 240 0.87 -11.12 -10.03
C TRP A 240 -0.47 -11.75 -9.62
N ILE A 241 -1.52 -11.64 -10.45
CA ILE A 241 -2.83 -12.26 -10.19
C ILE A 241 -2.95 -13.59 -10.94
N ASP A 242 -3.23 -14.67 -10.20
CA ASP A 242 -3.48 -15.99 -10.74
C ASP A 242 -4.88 -16.06 -11.36
N GLN A 243 -4.93 -15.81 -12.67
CA GLN A 243 -6.17 -15.88 -13.43
C GLN A 243 -6.70 -17.31 -13.55
N ASP A 244 -5.85 -18.33 -13.49
CA ASP A 244 -6.28 -19.74 -13.60
C ASP A 244 -7.08 -20.15 -12.37
N ALA A 245 -6.67 -19.72 -11.18
CA ALA A 245 -7.43 -19.89 -9.94
C ALA A 245 -8.82 -19.23 -10.02
N ILE A 246 -8.91 -18.00 -10.53
CA ILE A 246 -10.18 -17.29 -10.70
C ILE A 246 -11.09 -18.02 -11.70
N ILE A 247 -10.54 -18.42 -12.86
CA ILE A 247 -11.28 -19.15 -13.90
C ILE A 247 -11.77 -20.51 -13.38
N ALA A 248 -10.94 -21.23 -12.60
CA ALA A 248 -11.33 -22.50 -12.00
C ALA A 248 -12.53 -22.34 -11.04
N CYS A 249 -12.51 -21.30 -10.19
CA CYS A 249 -13.64 -20.97 -9.31
C CYS A 249 -14.91 -20.66 -10.12
N ALA A 250 -14.78 -19.87 -11.18
CA ALA A 250 -15.91 -19.52 -12.04
C ALA A 250 -16.54 -20.76 -12.71
N LYS A 251 -15.71 -21.63 -13.29
CA LYS A 251 -16.16 -22.88 -13.95
C LYS A 251 -16.79 -23.87 -12.99
N ALA A 252 -16.32 -23.92 -11.74
CA ALA A 252 -16.88 -24.80 -10.71
C ALA A 252 -18.22 -24.30 -10.14
N HIS A 253 -18.56 -23.04 -10.37
CA HIS A 253 -19.77 -22.39 -9.86
C HIS A 253 -20.58 -21.70 -10.98
N PRO A 254 -21.03 -22.44 -12.01
CA PRO A 254 -21.65 -21.85 -13.20
C PRO A 254 -22.95 -21.09 -12.92
N GLU A 255 -23.67 -21.45 -11.84
CA GLU A 255 -24.91 -20.78 -11.40
C GLU A 255 -24.66 -19.53 -10.54
N GLY A 256 -23.43 -19.36 -10.04
CA GLY A 256 -23.01 -18.20 -9.23
C GLY A 256 -22.21 -17.19 -10.04
N SER A 257 -21.65 -16.20 -9.34
CA SER A 257 -20.89 -15.11 -9.96
C SER A 257 -19.49 -15.01 -9.38
N VAL A 258 -18.49 -14.83 -10.24
CA VAL A 258 -17.16 -14.37 -9.85
C VAL A 258 -17.04 -12.91 -10.21
N VAL A 259 -16.75 -12.05 -9.23
CA VAL A 259 -16.81 -10.60 -9.42
C VAL A 259 -15.43 -9.98 -9.18
N ILE A 260 -14.96 -9.22 -10.16
CA ILE A 260 -13.71 -8.46 -10.12
C ILE A 260 -14.01 -6.97 -10.05
N VAL A 261 -13.75 -6.36 -8.91
CA VAL A 261 -13.88 -4.92 -8.65
C VAL A 261 -12.51 -4.26 -8.76
N GLY A 262 -12.18 -3.77 -9.94
CA GLY A 262 -10.91 -3.08 -10.18
C GLY A 262 -10.60 -2.91 -11.65
N LYS A 263 -9.44 -2.33 -11.94
CA LYS A 263 -8.94 -2.18 -13.31
C LYS A 263 -7.89 -3.25 -13.59
N THR A 264 -7.71 -3.56 -14.86
CA THR A 264 -6.58 -4.34 -15.38
C THR A 264 -5.45 -3.39 -15.74
N THR A 265 -4.20 -3.77 -15.45
CA THR A 265 -3.05 -2.97 -15.90
C THR A 265 -2.92 -3.02 -17.43
N PRO A 266 -2.38 -1.98 -18.09
CA PRO A 266 -2.27 -1.95 -19.55
C PRO A 266 -1.43 -3.09 -20.16
N ASP A 267 -0.58 -3.72 -19.37
CA ASP A 267 0.34 -4.80 -19.72
C ASP A 267 -0.16 -6.20 -19.31
N CYS A 268 -1.34 -6.31 -18.72
CA CYS A 268 -1.96 -7.58 -18.35
C CYS A 268 -3.10 -7.92 -19.32
N ASP A 269 -3.06 -9.12 -19.90
CA ASP A 269 -4.14 -9.66 -20.73
C ASP A 269 -5.22 -10.31 -19.84
N ASP A 270 -6.42 -9.74 -19.83
CA ASP A 270 -7.59 -10.26 -19.11
C ASP A 270 -8.64 -10.92 -20.03
N SER A 271 -8.30 -11.18 -21.30
CA SER A 271 -9.21 -11.79 -22.28
C SER A 271 -9.77 -13.13 -21.81
N ARG A 272 -8.94 -13.94 -21.14
CA ARG A 272 -9.31 -15.25 -20.58
C ARG A 272 -10.34 -15.14 -19.47
N LEU A 273 -10.24 -14.12 -18.62
CA LEU A 273 -11.25 -13.82 -17.58
C LEU A 273 -12.57 -13.41 -18.24
N ARG A 274 -12.52 -12.51 -19.22
CA ARG A 274 -13.71 -12.01 -19.93
C ARG A 274 -14.43 -13.06 -20.76
N ALA A 275 -13.73 -14.12 -21.17
CA ALA A 275 -14.32 -15.21 -21.96
C ALA A 275 -15.21 -16.15 -21.13
N VAL A 276 -15.15 -16.09 -19.80
CA VAL A 276 -15.95 -16.95 -18.91
C VAL A 276 -17.27 -16.23 -18.56
N PRO A 277 -18.45 -16.80 -18.89
CA PRO A 277 -19.72 -16.07 -18.84
C PRO A 277 -20.12 -15.51 -17.46
N ASN A 278 -19.73 -16.17 -16.37
CA ASN A 278 -20.06 -15.77 -15.01
C ASN A 278 -18.93 -15.01 -14.29
N ILE A 279 -17.93 -14.52 -15.04
CA ILE A 279 -16.94 -13.56 -14.52
C ILE A 279 -17.39 -12.15 -14.88
N HIS A 280 -17.60 -11.31 -13.86
CA HIS A 280 -18.07 -9.93 -14.00
C HIS A 280 -16.94 -8.94 -13.66
N MET A 281 -16.45 -8.23 -14.69
CA MET A 281 -15.46 -7.17 -14.55
C MET A 281 -16.15 -5.82 -14.29
N LEU A 282 -16.28 -5.39 -13.03
CA LEU A 282 -17.04 -4.18 -12.66
C LEU A 282 -16.24 -2.87 -12.75
N GLY A 283 -14.94 -2.96 -13.04
CA GLY A 283 -14.07 -1.78 -13.14
C GLY A 283 -13.69 -1.18 -11.79
N ARG A 284 -12.90 -0.09 -11.82
CA ARG A 284 -12.47 0.62 -10.60
C ARG A 284 -13.66 1.32 -9.94
N LYS A 285 -13.77 1.14 -8.62
CA LYS A 285 -14.77 1.82 -7.77
C LYS A 285 -14.10 2.76 -6.76
N PRO A 286 -14.79 3.80 -6.28
CA PRO A 286 -14.32 4.62 -5.18
C PRO A 286 -14.03 3.77 -3.92
N TYR A 287 -12.95 4.09 -3.21
CA TYR A 287 -12.59 3.40 -1.96
C TYR A 287 -13.73 3.40 -0.93
N ALA A 288 -14.48 4.50 -0.87
CA ALA A 288 -15.61 4.67 0.04
C ALA A 288 -16.74 3.65 -0.19
N ASP A 289 -16.86 3.10 -1.39
CA ASP A 289 -17.96 2.19 -1.77
C ASP A 289 -17.59 0.72 -1.55
N LEU A 290 -16.31 0.41 -1.34
CA LEU A 290 -15.81 -0.97 -1.19
C LEU A 290 -16.52 -1.79 -0.10
N PRO A 291 -16.91 -1.24 1.08
CA PRO A 291 -17.68 -2.01 2.06
C PRO A 291 -19.03 -2.51 1.53
N GLY A 292 -19.67 -1.76 0.61
CA GLY A 292 -20.91 -2.18 -0.04
C GLY A 292 -20.70 -3.35 -1.01
N TYR A 293 -19.59 -3.37 -1.76
CA TYR A 293 -19.21 -4.52 -2.58
C TYR A 293 -18.85 -5.73 -1.73
N ASN A 294 -18.08 -5.52 -0.66
CA ASN A 294 -17.72 -6.59 0.28
C ASN A 294 -18.96 -7.19 0.95
N LYS A 295 -20.00 -6.37 1.20
CA LYS A 295 -21.27 -6.85 1.73
C LYS A 295 -21.99 -7.84 0.80
N ALA A 296 -21.81 -7.69 -0.51
CA ALA A 296 -22.38 -8.61 -1.49
C ALA A 296 -21.58 -9.91 -1.65
N PHE A 297 -20.28 -9.92 -1.32
CA PHE A 297 -19.45 -11.11 -1.45
C PHE A 297 -19.87 -12.19 -0.45
N ASP A 298 -19.87 -13.44 -0.89
CA ASP A 298 -20.02 -14.62 -0.04
C ASP A 298 -18.64 -15.20 0.33
N VAL A 299 -17.64 -15.08 -0.56
CA VAL A 299 -16.23 -15.45 -0.31
C VAL A 299 -15.31 -14.45 -0.99
N ALA A 300 -14.21 -14.05 -0.34
CA ALA A 300 -13.19 -13.21 -0.93
C ALA A 300 -11.96 -14.00 -1.38
N LEU A 301 -11.42 -13.68 -2.55
CA LEU A 301 -10.19 -14.28 -3.08
C LEU A 301 -8.99 -13.35 -2.92
N ASN A 302 -7.84 -13.93 -2.59
CA ASN A 302 -6.51 -13.33 -2.76
C ASN A 302 -5.62 -14.25 -3.63
N PRO A 303 -5.87 -14.31 -4.95
CA PRO A 303 -5.24 -15.25 -5.88
C PRO A 303 -3.93 -14.67 -6.42
N PHE A 304 -2.89 -14.69 -5.60
CA PHE A 304 -1.57 -14.20 -6.01
C PHE A 304 -0.72 -15.33 -6.60
N VAL A 305 -0.06 -15.07 -7.72
CA VAL A 305 1.00 -15.95 -8.24
C VAL A 305 2.14 -15.99 -7.24
N ILE A 306 2.72 -17.16 -6.96
CA ILE A 306 3.87 -17.27 -6.06
C ILE A 306 5.16 -16.92 -6.81
N ASN A 307 5.71 -15.74 -6.54
CA ASN A 307 6.95 -15.25 -7.14
C ASN A 307 7.73 -14.36 -6.15
N GLU A 308 8.88 -13.82 -6.56
CA GLU A 308 9.72 -12.98 -5.70
C GLU A 308 8.97 -11.75 -5.17
N LEU A 309 8.15 -11.10 -5.99
CA LEU A 309 7.36 -9.94 -5.59
C LEU A 309 6.33 -10.33 -4.50
N THR A 310 5.51 -11.35 -4.76
CA THR A 310 4.40 -11.71 -3.86
C THR A 310 4.89 -12.37 -2.57
N LEU A 311 6.02 -13.10 -2.61
CA LEU A 311 6.64 -13.67 -1.41
C LEU A 311 7.19 -12.59 -0.45
N ASN A 312 7.50 -11.40 -0.96
CA ASN A 312 7.88 -10.23 -0.17
C ASN A 312 6.69 -9.30 0.14
N SER A 313 5.49 -9.61 -0.36
CA SER A 313 4.31 -8.76 -0.17
C SER A 313 3.64 -8.99 1.19
N ASN A 314 3.02 -7.94 1.69
CA ASN A 314 2.08 -7.99 2.80
C ASN A 314 0.68 -7.60 2.27
N PRO A 315 -0.19 -8.55 1.89
CA PRO A 315 -1.37 -8.24 1.09
C PRO A 315 -2.42 -7.48 1.92
N LEU A 316 -2.61 -6.20 1.60
CA LEU A 316 -3.64 -5.33 2.21
C LEU A 316 -5.03 -5.95 2.11
N LYS A 317 -5.40 -6.42 0.92
CA LYS A 317 -6.71 -6.97 0.59
C LYS A 317 -7.16 -8.06 1.57
N VAL A 318 -6.24 -8.92 1.99
CA VAL A 318 -6.53 -9.98 2.97
C VAL A 318 -7.07 -9.37 4.27
N ARG A 319 -6.43 -8.32 4.79
CA ARG A 319 -6.88 -7.63 6.01
C ARG A 319 -8.15 -6.82 5.78
N GLU A 320 -8.33 -6.25 4.60
CA GLU A 320 -9.54 -5.50 4.23
C GLU A 320 -10.76 -6.43 4.15
N TYR A 321 -10.61 -7.62 3.56
CA TYR A 321 -11.64 -8.66 3.54
C TYR A 321 -11.94 -9.19 4.94
N LEU A 322 -10.89 -9.51 5.72
CA LEU A 322 -11.07 -9.97 7.10
C LEU A 322 -11.76 -8.90 7.95
N ALA A 323 -11.40 -7.61 7.81
CA ALA A 323 -12.05 -6.50 8.50
C ALA A 323 -13.49 -6.26 8.02
N SER A 324 -13.80 -6.64 6.78
CA SER A 324 -15.18 -6.70 6.28
C SER A 324 -15.94 -7.91 6.81
N GLY A 325 -15.28 -8.77 7.58
CA GLY A 325 -15.85 -9.98 8.12
C GLY A 325 -16.03 -11.08 7.09
N LEU A 326 -15.37 -11.06 5.93
CA LEU A 326 -15.52 -12.08 4.88
C LEU A 326 -14.65 -13.31 5.13
N PRO A 327 -15.08 -14.53 4.74
CA PRO A 327 -14.17 -15.66 4.66
C PRO A 327 -13.23 -15.45 3.46
N VAL A 328 -11.94 -15.68 3.67
CA VAL A 328 -10.89 -15.40 2.67
C VAL A 328 -10.21 -16.70 2.23
N VAL A 329 -10.14 -16.92 0.93
CA VAL A 329 -9.29 -17.95 0.30
C VAL A 329 -8.11 -17.25 -0.36
N SER A 330 -6.89 -17.61 0.03
CA SER A 330 -5.67 -16.93 -0.39
C SER A 330 -4.60 -17.91 -0.82
N SER A 331 -3.69 -17.43 -1.67
CA SER A 331 -2.46 -18.13 -2.01
C SER A 331 -1.60 -18.30 -0.77
N ASP A 332 -0.72 -19.29 -0.80
CA ASP A 332 0.12 -19.69 0.30
C ASP A 332 1.32 -18.75 0.56
N LEU A 333 1.02 -17.51 0.94
CA LEU A 333 1.99 -16.44 1.18
C LEU A 333 2.48 -16.41 2.65
N PRO A 334 3.77 -16.08 2.90
CA PRO A 334 4.30 -16.02 4.27
C PRO A 334 3.49 -15.13 5.21
N GLU A 335 3.15 -13.91 4.77
CA GLU A 335 2.41 -12.94 5.59
C GLU A 335 0.95 -13.34 5.81
N VAL A 336 0.35 -14.14 4.92
CA VAL A 336 -1.02 -14.67 5.09
C VAL A 336 -1.02 -15.79 6.13
N ARG A 337 -0.01 -16.66 6.14
CA ARG A 337 0.16 -17.68 7.20
C ARG A 337 0.28 -17.04 8.58
N LYS A 338 0.95 -15.88 8.68
CA LYS A 338 1.10 -15.14 9.95
C LYS A 338 -0.22 -14.56 10.46
N VAL A 339 -1.12 -14.13 9.56
CA VAL A 339 -2.48 -13.70 9.93
C VAL A 339 -3.29 -14.88 10.46
N GLY A 340 -3.17 -16.06 9.85
CA GLY A 340 -3.75 -17.31 10.39
C GLY A 340 -5.28 -17.40 10.34
N LEU A 341 -5.96 -16.47 9.66
CA LEU A 341 -7.43 -16.41 9.56
C LEU A 341 -7.96 -16.77 8.17
N CYS A 342 -7.08 -17.10 7.21
CA CYS A 342 -7.44 -17.41 5.83
C CYS A 342 -7.41 -18.92 5.56
N ARG A 343 -8.23 -19.35 4.61
CA ARG A 343 -8.06 -20.66 3.96
C ARG A 343 -6.95 -20.53 2.93
N ILE A 344 -6.01 -21.47 2.94
CA ILE A 344 -4.86 -21.47 2.03
C ILE A 344 -5.14 -22.41 0.86
N ALA A 345 -4.91 -21.92 -0.35
CA ALA A 345 -4.97 -22.69 -1.57
C ALA A 345 -3.63 -22.62 -2.33
N THR A 346 -3.23 -23.74 -2.93
CA THR A 346 -1.94 -23.87 -3.64
C THR A 346 -2.06 -24.14 -5.14
N THR A 347 -3.22 -24.60 -5.61
CA THR A 347 -3.52 -24.82 -7.04
C THR A 347 -4.92 -24.33 -7.37
N PRO A 348 -5.28 -24.12 -8.65
CA PRO A 348 -6.64 -23.76 -9.06
C PRO A 348 -7.73 -24.71 -8.53
N GLU A 349 -7.46 -26.02 -8.46
CA GLU A 349 -8.40 -27.01 -7.91
C GLU A 349 -8.54 -26.88 -6.39
N ASP A 350 -7.44 -26.60 -5.69
CA ASP A 350 -7.47 -26.35 -4.26
C ASP A 350 -8.23 -25.05 -3.94
N TYR A 351 -8.12 -24.02 -4.79
CA TYR A 351 -8.96 -22.82 -4.70
C TYR A 351 -10.45 -23.16 -4.72
N VAL A 352 -10.89 -23.95 -5.70
CA VAL A 352 -12.28 -24.42 -5.78
C VAL A 352 -12.68 -25.17 -4.51
N LYS A 353 -11.83 -26.07 -4.00
CA LYS A 353 -12.08 -26.81 -2.76
C LYS A 353 -12.24 -25.88 -1.55
N GLN A 354 -11.34 -24.91 -1.38
CA GLN A 354 -11.39 -23.97 -0.26
C GLN A 354 -12.55 -22.99 -0.35
N VAL A 355 -12.93 -22.57 -1.57
CA VAL A 355 -14.14 -21.76 -1.81
C VAL A 355 -15.39 -22.53 -1.42
N ASN A 356 -15.53 -23.78 -1.85
CA ASN A 356 -16.63 -24.66 -1.44
C ASN A 356 -16.71 -24.81 0.08
N ALA A 357 -15.57 -25.03 0.74
CA ALA A 357 -15.51 -25.12 2.19
C ALA A 357 -15.90 -23.79 2.89
N ALA A 358 -15.51 -22.64 2.34
CA ALA A 358 -15.92 -21.34 2.86
C ALA A 358 -17.42 -21.07 2.69
N LEU A 359 -17.99 -21.46 1.54
CA LEU A 359 -19.42 -21.33 1.24
C LEU A 359 -20.30 -22.22 2.14
N ALA A 360 -19.81 -23.41 2.50
CA ALA A 360 -20.55 -24.36 3.34
C ALA A 360 -20.51 -24.04 4.85
N ASP A 361 -19.54 -23.25 5.30
CA ASP A 361 -19.27 -22.99 6.72
C ASP A 361 -20.00 -21.72 7.21
N ASN A 362 -19.57 -20.55 6.75
CA ASN A 362 -20.16 -19.26 7.13
C ASN A 362 -19.86 -18.19 6.05
N PRO A 363 -20.61 -18.18 4.93
CA PRO A 363 -20.40 -17.26 3.83
C PRO A 363 -20.76 -15.82 4.22
N GLY A 364 -20.11 -14.87 3.54
CA GLY A 364 -20.40 -13.45 3.64
C GLY A 364 -19.85 -12.77 4.89
N PRO A 365 -20.14 -11.46 5.05
CA PRO A 365 -19.70 -10.66 6.19
C PRO A 365 -20.20 -11.20 7.52
N ASN A 366 -19.29 -11.32 8.48
CA ASN A 366 -19.58 -11.71 9.85
C ASN A 366 -18.78 -10.82 10.81
N ARG A 367 -19.47 -10.15 11.73
CA ARG A 367 -18.84 -9.19 12.65
C ARG A 367 -17.85 -9.85 13.60
N GLU A 368 -18.11 -11.05 14.10
CA GLU A 368 -17.15 -11.77 14.96
C GLU A 368 -15.83 -12.04 14.22
N ARG A 369 -15.91 -12.40 12.94
CA ARG A 369 -14.72 -12.55 12.07
C ARG A 369 -13.98 -11.20 11.90
N ALA A 370 -14.72 -10.11 11.72
CA ALA A 370 -14.15 -8.77 11.57
C ALA A 370 -13.41 -8.30 12.83
N GLU A 371 -13.93 -8.56 14.02
CA GLU A 371 -13.29 -8.14 15.26
C GLU A 371 -11.95 -8.86 15.52
N LYS A 372 -11.75 -10.07 14.95
CA LYS A 372 -10.48 -10.81 15.08
C LYS A 372 -9.29 -10.05 14.50
N ILE A 373 -9.48 -9.15 13.52
CA ILE A 373 -8.40 -8.39 12.88
C ILE A 373 -8.30 -6.92 13.37
N PHE A 374 -9.16 -6.49 14.31
CA PHE A 374 -9.18 -5.10 14.82
C PHE A 374 -7.82 -4.63 15.37
N HIS A 375 -7.09 -5.54 16.02
CA HIS A 375 -5.76 -5.27 16.58
C HIS A 375 -4.67 -5.04 15.51
N GLU A 376 -4.97 -5.32 14.23
CA GLU A 376 -4.15 -4.97 13.06
C GLU A 376 -4.67 -3.70 12.37
N SER A 377 -5.43 -2.83 13.04
CA SER A 377 -5.83 -1.53 12.48
C SER A 377 -4.65 -0.61 12.17
N TRP A 378 -4.84 0.35 11.26
CA TRP A 378 -3.82 1.37 10.99
C TRP A 378 -3.45 2.19 12.23
N GLU A 379 -4.40 2.45 13.13
CA GLU A 379 -4.15 3.06 14.44
C GLU A 379 -3.17 2.24 15.29
N ALA A 380 -3.35 0.91 15.33
CA ALA A 380 -2.44 0.01 16.03
C ALA A 380 -1.06 0.01 15.37
N ARG A 381 -0.98 -0.04 14.02
CA ARG A 381 0.28 0.03 13.29
C ARG A 381 1.02 1.35 13.53
N VAL A 382 0.31 2.48 13.57
CA VAL A 382 0.93 3.79 13.85
C VAL A 382 1.43 3.87 15.28
N THR A 383 0.74 3.24 16.24
CA THR A 383 1.22 3.15 17.62
C THR A 383 2.55 2.39 17.71
N GLU A 384 2.65 1.24 17.02
CA GLU A 384 3.89 0.45 16.92
C GLU A 384 5.00 1.23 16.20
N ILE A 385 4.68 1.92 15.10
CA ILE A 385 5.63 2.80 14.39
C ILE A 385 6.18 3.88 15.32
N ARG A 386 5.32 4.55 16.12
CA ARG A 386 5.76 5.58 17.07
C ARG A 386 6.71 5.01 18.10
N GLN A 387 6.43 3.82 18.61
CA GLN A 387 7.31 3.16 19.57
C GLN A 387 8.70 2.95 18.95
N HIS A 388 8.77 2.26 17.80
CA HIS A 388 10.04 1.96 17.14
C HIS A 388 10.84 3.21 16.74
N VAL A 389 10.16 4.20 16.16
CA VAL A 389 10.84 5.45 15.76
C VAL A 389 11.30 6.23 16.99
N GLY A 390 10.48 6.29 18.05
CA GLY A 390 10.86 6.91 19.32
C GLY A 390 12.10 6.28 19.95
N GLU A 391 12.15 4.94 20.00
CA GLU A 391 13.30 4.18 20.51
C GLU A 391 14.56 4.50 19.70
N ALA A 392 14.45 4.49 18.37
CA ALA A 392 15.58 4.76 17.48
C ALA A 392 16.06 6.22 17.55
N MET A 393 15.14 7.18 17.72
CA MET A 393 15.47 8.60 17.92
C MET A 393 16.21 8.82 19.25
N LEU A 394 15.74 8.23 20.35
CA LEU A 394 16.42 8.32 21.66
C LEU A 394 17.81 7.69 21.61
N ALA A 395 17.93 6.50 20.99
CA ALA A 395 19.23 5.84 20.81
C ALA A 395 20.20 6.65 19.93
N ALA A 396 19.70 7.56 19.11
CA ALA A 396 20.49 8.49 18.30
C ALA A 396 20.70 9.87 18.98
N GLY A 397 20.29 10.03 20.25
CA GLY A 397 20.39 11.30 20.99
C GLY A 397 19.50 12.42 20.42
N LYS A 398 18.42 12.06 19.71
CA LYS A 398 17.49 13.00 19.09
C LYS A 398 16.31 13.28 20.02
N LYS A 399 15.66 14.44 19.81
CA LYS A 399 14.40 14.78 20.48
C LYS A 399 13.27 13.93 19.89
N LEU A 400 12.32 13.51 20.72
CA LEU A 400 11.14 12.74 20.33
C LEU A 400 10.19 13.50 19.39
#